data_AF-X8CM87-F1
#
_entry.id   AF-X8CM87-F1
#
_cell.length_a   1.000
_cell.length_b   1.000
_cell.length_c   1.000
_cell.angle_alpha   90.00
_cell.angle_beta   90.00
_cell.angle_gamma   90.00
#
_symmetry.space_group_name_H-M   'P 1'
#
loop_
_entity.id
_entity.type
_entity.pdbx_description
1 polymer ?
#
loop_
_entity_poly.entity_id
_entity_poly.type
_entity_poly.pdbx_seq_one_letter_code
_entity_poly.pdbx_strand_id
1 'polypeptide(L)'
;MPDLLAAAVAAIGGSQRSGQLEMATAVAHAFETGEHLAVQAAPAPAVTGVSGAGDRSRRVRRHTVVVSTATIALQRQLVDRDLPQLVDALADALPAARFALLKGRRITCA
;
A
#
# COMPACT_ATOMS: atom_id res chain seq x y z
N MET A 1 4.19 -12.60 -4.41
CA MET A 1 4.02 -11.78 -3.19
C MET A 1 5.33 -11.45 -2.49
N PRO A 2 6.25 -12.41 -2.22
CA PRO A 2 7.47 -12.12 -1.45
C PRO A 2 8.36 -11.07 -2.11
N ASP A 3 8.59 -11.18 -3.42
CA ASP A 3 9.51 -10.29 -4.15
C ASP A 3 8.99 -8.84 -4.21
N LEU A 4 7.68 -8.66 -4.37
CA LEU A 4 7.03 -7.35 -4.39
C LEU A 4 7.07 -6.69 -3.00
N LEU A 5 6.83 -7.47 -1.94
CA LEU A 5 6.92 -6.99 -0.57
C LEU A 5 8.35 -6.61 -0.20
N ALA A 6 9.34 -7.42 -0.61
CA ALA A 6 10.75 -7.14 -0.36
C ALA A 6 11.18 -5.85 -1.07
N ALA A 7 10.79 -5.66 -2.33
CA ALA A 7 11.05 -4.43 -3.09
C ALA A 7 10.41 -3.20 -2.42
N ALA A 8 9.15 -3.31 -1.99
CA ALA A 8 8.44 -2.24 -1.31
C ALA A 8 9.09 -1.86 0.03
N VAL A 9 9.46 -2.84 0.85
CA VAL A 9 10.09 -2.61 2.16
C VAL A 9 11.48 -2.00 2.01
N ALA A 10 12.27 -2.48 1.05
CA ALA A 10 13.59 -1.91 0.75
C ALA A 10 13.49 -0.45 0.28
N ALA A 11 12.50 -0.14 -0.57
CA ALA A 11 12.29 1.20 -1.12
C ALA A 11 12.06 2.27 -0.05
N ILE A 12 11.32 1.92 1.01
CA ILE A 12 11.03 2.81 2.14
C ILE A 12 12.09 2.75 3.25
N GLY A 13 13.23 2.09 3.01
CA GLY A 13 14.33 1.95 3.97
C GLY A 13 14.04 1.04 5.16
N GLY A 14 13.07 0.13 5.03
CA GLY A 14 12.69 -0.82 6.07
C GLY A 14 13.43 -2.16 5.98
N SER A 15 13.21 -3.01 6.99
CA SER A 15 13.62 -4.42 6.98
C SER A 15 12.40 -5.32 7.02
N GLN A 16 12.43 -6.39 6.21
CA GLN A 16 11.31 -7.32 6.11
C GLN A 16 11.12 -8.08 7.43
N ARG A 17 9.88 -8.18 7.89
CA ARG A 17 9.50 -8.94 9.10
C ARG A 17 8.49 -10.03 8.73
N SER A 18 8.53 -11.16 9.43
CA SER A 18 7.61 -12.29 9.18
C SER A 18 6.14 -11.86 9.20
N GLY A 19 5.74 -11.03 10.18
CA GLY A 19 4.38 -10.51 10.28
C GLY A 19 3.95 -9.63 9.09
N GLN A 20 4.87 -9.01 8.35
CA GLN A 20 4.52 -8.27 7.12
C GLN A 20 4.14 -9.21 5.99
N LEU A 21 4.83 -10.37 5.89
CA LEU A 21 4.53 -11.37 4.88
C LEU A 21 3.19 -12.04 5.17
N GLU A 22 2.91 -12.37 6.43
CA GLU A 22 1.62 -12.88 6.89
C GLU A 22 0.49 -11.89 6.57
N MET A 23 0.68 -10.62 6.94
CA MET A 23 -0.29 -9.55 6.66
C MET A 23 -0.51 -9.35 5.15
N ALA A 24 0.56 -9.30 4.34
CA ALA A 24 0.44 -9.13 2.89
C ALA A 24 -0.29 -10.31 2.23
N THR A 25 -0.09 -11.53 2.75
CA THR A 25 -0.77 -12.74 2.28
C THR A 25 -2.26 -12.71 2.65
N ALA A 26 -2.58 -12.34 3.90
CA ALA A 26 -3.97 -12.21 4.35
C ALA A 26 -4.74 -11.13 3.57
N VAL A 27 -4.08 -10.00 3.26
CA VAL A 27 -4.67 -8.92 2.45
C VAL A 27 -4.94 -9.39 1.02
N ALA A 28 -4.00 -10.10 0.40
CA ALA A 28 -4.20 -10.65 -0.95
C ALA A 28 -5.41 -11.61 -0.97
N HIS A 29 -5.50 -12.51 0.00
CA HIS A 29 -6.64 -13.43 0.14
C HIS A 29 -7.97 -12.68 0.28
N ALA A 30 -8.05 -11.66 1.14
CA ALA A 30 -9.28 -10.87 1.32
C ALA A 30 -9.71 -10.13 0.04
N PHE A 31 -8.76 -9.65 -0.77
CA PHE A 31 -9.07 -9.08 -2.09
C PHE A 31 -9.59 -10.12 -3.08
N GLU A 32 -9.05 -11.34 -3.05
CA GLU A 32 -9.45 -12.45 -3.92
C GLU A 32 -10.84 -13.00 -3.55
N THR A 33 -11.12 -13.17 -2.26
CA THR A 33 -12.40 -13.72 -1.76
C THR A 33 -13.50 -12.67 -1.60
N GLY A 34 -13.14 -11.39 -1.52
CA GLY A 34 -14.08 -10.30 -1.24
C GLY A 34 -14.49 -10.20 0.24
N GLU A 35 -13.77 -10.86 1.13
CA GLU A 35 -14.03 -10.85 2.56
C GLU A 35 -13.43 -9.61 3.26
N HIS A 36 -13.94 -9.28 4.45
CA HIS A 36 -13.36 -8.23 5.29
C HIS A 36 -12.27 -8.81 6.19
N LEU A 37 -11.10 -8.17 6.19
CA LEU A 37 -9.96 -8.54 7.05
C LEU A 37 -9.74 -7.47 8.12
N ALA A 38 -9.69 -7.89 9.39
CA ALA A 38 -9.15 -7.10 10.49
C ALA A 38 -7.78 -7.67 10.88
N VAL A 39 -6.73 -6.87 10.74
CA VAL A 39 -5.35 -7.26 11.07
C VAL A 39 -4.72 -6.21 11.96
N GLN A 40 -4.00 -6.66 12.98
CA GLN A 40 -3.22 -5.79 13.85
C GLN A 40 -1.75 -5.87 13.47
N ALA A 41 -1.17 -4.73 13.09
CA ALA A 41 0.26 -4.58 12.94
C ALA A 41 0.84 -3.84 14.16
N ALA A 42 2.00 -4.27 14.65
CA ALA A 42 2.75 -3.48 15.64
C ALA A 42 3.13 -2.11 15.05
N PRO A 43 3.29 -1.04 15.86
CA PRO A 43 3.61 0.28 15.36
C PRO A 43 4.86 0.26 14.50
N ALA A 44 4.69 0.55 13.22
CA ALA A 44 5.75 0.79 12.27
C ALA A 44 5.57 2.21 11.70
N PRO A 45 6.65 2.91 11.26
CA PRO A 45 6.48 3.99 10.31
C PRO A 45 5.66 3.44 9.14
N ALA A 46 4.58 4.13 8.78
CA ALA A 46 3.50 3.68 7.90
C ALA A 46 3.99 2.78 6.75
N VAL A 47 3.72 1.47 6.86
CA VAL A 47 3.95 0.54 5.76
C VAL A 47 2.67 0.53 4.92
N THR A 48 2.77 1.02 3.69
CA THR A 48 1.70 0.90 2.69
C THR A 48 1.90 -0.37 1.89
N GLY A 49 1.01 -1.36 2.07
CA GLY A 49 0.95 -2.52 1.19
C GLY A 49 0.24 -2.15 -0.11
N VAL A 50 0.98 -2.09 -1.22
CA VAL A 50 0.39 -2.07 -2.55
C VAL A 50 0.17 -3.53 -2.97
N SER A 51 -1.09 -3.96 -3.06
CA SER A 51 -1.42 -5.27 -3.62
C SER A 51 -1.40 -5.19 -5.14
N GLY A 52 -0.30 -5.62 -5.74
CA GLY A 52 -0.29 -6.10 -7.12
C GLY A 52 -0.92 -7.49 -7.12
N ALA A 53 -2.17 -7.58 -7.56
CA ALA A 53 -2.88 -8.84 -7.69
C ALA A 53 -2.05 -9.82 -8.53
N GLY A 54 -1.79 -10.99 -7.94
CA GLY A 54 -1.36 -12.14 -8.71
C GLY A 54 -2.50 -12.55 -9.62
N ASP A 55 -2.38 -12.25 -10.91
CA ASP A 55 -2.89 -13.15 -11.94
C ASP A 55 -2.09 -12.97 -13.24
N ARG A 56 -1.49 -14.08 -13.71
CA ARG A 56 -0.87 -14.22 -15.03
C ARG A 56 -1.96 -14.33 -16.11
N SER A 57 -2.90 -13.40 -16.13
CA SER A 57 -3.94 -13.34 -17.15
C SER A 57 -4.53 -11.93 -17.24
N ARG A 58 -3.81 -11.05 -17.95
CA ARG A 58 -4.33 -10.04 -18.90
C ARG A 58 -5.74 -9.48 -18.60
N ARG A 59 -5.98 -9.06 -17.37
CA ARG A 59 -7.14 -8.25 -17.00
C ARG A 59 -6.67 -7.30 -15.92
N VAL A 60 -6.07 -6.20 -16.36
CA VAL A 60 -5.78 -5.05 -15.50
C VAL A 60 -7.13 -4.51 -15.04
N ARG A 61 -7.72 -5.13 -14.02
CA ARG A 61 -8.77 -4.50 -13.26
C ARG A 61 -8.09 -3.37 -12.51
N ARG A 62 -8.34 -2.14 -12.98
CA ARG A 62 -7.91 -0.92 -12.30
C ARG A 62 -8.71 -0.84 -11.00
N HIS A 63 -8.23 -1.49 -9.95
CA HIS A 63 -8.82 -1.40 -8.63
C HIS A 63 -8.31 -0.14 -7.93
N THR A 64 -9.22 0.72 -7.50
CA THR A 64 -8.90 1.86 -6.64
C THR A 64 -8.86 1.37 -5.20
N VAL A 65 -7.68 1.49 -4.56
CA VAL A 65 -7.51 1.19 -3.14
C VAL A 65 -7.65 2.50 -2.35
N VAL A 66 -8.52 2.51 -1.34
CA VAL A 66 -8.67 3.63 -0.41
C VAL A 66 -7.99 3.28 0.90
N VAL A 67 -7.00 4.08 1.28
CA VAL A 67 -6.29 3.93 2.56
C VAL A 67 -6.78 5.02 3.51
N SER A 68 -7.52 4.62 4.55
CA SER A 68 -7.98 5.51 5.60
C SER A 68 -7.03 5.44 6.78
N THR A 69 -6.42 6.57 7.17
CA THR A 69 -5.56 6.65 8.35
C THR A 69 -6.21 7.48 9.46
N ALA A 70 -5.80 7.23 10.70
CA ALA A 70 -6.38 7.90 11.88
C ALA A 70 -6.01 9.40 12.00
N THR A 71 -4.93 9.86 11.37
CA THR A 71 -4.43 11.23 11.56
C THR A 71 -3.87 11.86 10.28
N ILE A 72 -3.92 13.20 10.20
CA ILE A 72 -3.33 13.98 9.10
C ILE A 72 -1.81 13.77 9.01
N ALA A 73 -1.13 13.60 10.14
CA ALA A 73 0.31 13.34 10.16
C ALA A 73 0.66 12.04 9.41
N LEU A 74 -0.13 10.98 9.60
CA LEU A 74 0.05 9.74 8.85
C LEU A 74 -0.29 9.91 7.36
N GLN A 75 -1.31 10.70 7.03
CA GLN A 75 -1.62 11.01 5.62
C GLN A 75 -0.46 11.72 4.92
N ARG A 76 0.16 12.70 5.59
CA ARG A 76 1.35 13.40 5.09
C ARG A 76 2.53 12.45 4.93
N GLN A 77 2.78 11.58 5.92
CA GLN A 77 3.86 10.61 5.80
C GLN A 77 3.69 9.72 4.56
N LEU A 78 2.47 9.23 4.32
CA LEU A 78 2.17 8.44 3.13
C LEU A 78 2.41 9.23 1.84
N VAL A 79 1.88 10.45 1.73
CA VAL A 79 1.90 11.22 0.48
C VAL A 79 3.26 11.85 0.19
N ASP A 80 3.95 12.32 1.22
CA ASP A 80 5.18 13.12 1.07
C ASP A 80 6.45 12.25 1.06
N ARG A 81 6.39 11.01 1.58
CA ARG A 81 7.55 10.12 1.71
C ARG A 81 7.31 8.74 1.13
N ASP A 82 6.33 8.01 1.65
CA ASP A 82 6.26 6.57 1.44
C ASP A 82 5.74 6.23 0.03
N LEU A 83 4.63 6.85 -0.40
CA LEU A 83 4.01 6.58 -1.71
C LEU A 83 4.87 6.98 -2.91
N PRO A 84 5.56 8.15 -2.93
CA PRO A 84 6.49 8.46 -4.03
C PRO A 84 7.57 7.40 -4.21
N GLN A 85 8.22 6.98 -3.11
CA GLN A 85 9.27 5.95 -3.14
C GLN A 85 8.73 4.59 -3.59
N LEU A 86 7.53 4.22 -3.14
CA LEU A 86 6.88 2.96 -3.53
C LEU A 86 6.48 2.94 -5.01
N VAL A 87 5.95 4.05 -5.55
CA VAL A 87 5.59 4.12 -6.98
C VAL A 87 6.83 3.98 -7.85
N ASP A 88 7.92 4.64 -7.49
CA ASP A 88 9.17 4.57 -8.24
C ASP A 88 9.78 3.15 -8.18
N ALA A 89 9.84 2.55 -6.98
CA ALA A 89 10.43 1.22 -6.79
C ALA A 89 9.61 0.08 -7.39
N LEU A 90 8.29 0.26 -7.53
CA LEU A 90 7.38 -0.75 -8.08
C LEU A 90 6.99 -0.45 -9.53
N ALA A 91 7.64 0.52 -10.20
CA ALA A 91 7.27 0.96 -11.55
C ALA A 91 7.25 -0.18 -12.58
N ASP A 92 8.18 -1.13 -12.49
CA ASP A 92 8.25 -2.30 -13.38
C ASP A 92 7.09 -3.28 -13.16
N ALA A 93 6.63 -3.42 -11.91
CA ALA A 93 5.55 -4.33 -11.54
C ALA A 93 4.16 -3.67 -11.71
N LEU A 94 4.09 -2.35 -11.53
CA LEU A 94 2.86 -1.56 -11.53
C LEU A 94 3.02 -0.29 -12.39
N PRO A 95 3.14 -0.45 -13.72
CA PRO A 95 3.29 0.68 -14.62
C PRO A 95 2.01 1.53 -14.57
N ALA A 96 2.15 2.78 -14.13
CA ALA A 96 1.09 3.78 -13.93
C ALA A 96 0.28 3.71 -12.62
N ALA A 97 0.89 3.25 -11.52
CA ALA A 97 0.35 3.53 -10.19
C ALA A 97 0.22 5.05 -9.96
N ARG A 98 -0.98 5.51 -9.60
CA ARG A 98 -1.29 6.92 -9.31
C ARG A 98 -1.88 7.00 -7.92
N PHE A 99 -1.46 7.99 -7.14
CA PHE A 99 -2.05 8.30 -5.84
C PHE A 99 -2.66 9.70 -5.84
N ALA A 100 -3.62 9.91 -4.95
CA ALA A 100 -4.25 11.20 -4.71
C ALA A 100 -4.63 11.30 -3.24
N LEU A 101 -4.56 12.51 -2.68
CA LEU A 101 -4.98 12.77 -1.30
C LEU A 101 -6.41 13.30 -1.28
N LEU A 102 -7.30 12.57 -0.60
CA LEU A 102 -8.65 13.03 -0.29
C LEU A 102 -8.67 13.70 1.09
N LYS A 103 -8.91 15.02 1.14
CA LYS A 103 -9.04 15.80 2.38
C LYS A 103 -10.41 16.46 2.52
N GLY A 104 -10.85 16.64 3.76
CA GLY A 104 -12.09 17.38 4.05
C GLY A 104 -12.00 18.86 3.68
N ARG A 105 -13.12 19.45 3.24
CA ARG A 105 -13.23 20.85 2.77
C ARG A 105 -12.78 21.90 3.78
N ARG A 106 -12.87 21.62 5.08
CA ARG A 106 -12.44 22.55 6.16
C ARG A 106 -10.93 22.60 6.37
N ILE A 107 -10.17 21.69 5.75
CA ILE A 107 -8.72 21.53 5.91
C ILE A 107 -7.98 22.00 4.63
N THR A 108 -8.67 22.74 3.75
CA THR A 108 -8.22 22.99 2.37
C THR A 108 -7.72 24.41 2.08
N CYS A 109 -7.62 25.31 3.07
CA CYS A 109 -6.99 26.61 2.82
C CYS A 109 -5.47 26.44 2.64
N ALA A 110 -4.96 27.11 1.61
CA ALA A 110 -3.68 26.91 0.92
C ALA A 110 -2.44 26.99 1.81
#